data_AF-A0A399EEF5-F1
#
_entry.id   AF-A0A399EEF5-F1
#
_cell.length_a   1.000
_cell.length_b   1.000
_cell.length_c   1.000
_cell.angle_alpha   90.00
_cell.angle_beta   90.00
_cell.angle_gamma   90.00
#
_symmetry.space_group_name_H-M   'P 1'
#
loop_
_entity.id
_entity.type
_entity.pdbx_description
1 polymer ?
#
loop_
_entity_poly.entity_id
_entity_poly.type
_entity_poly.pdbx_seq_one_letter_code
_entity_poly.pdbx_strand_id
1 'polypeptide(L)'
;MPSTKVTKDLPIQLADVGSREAQGLDFTREALWKRMDGGMGRKAVQTPVFLANPRQMDYLYPPERLRFLHPEQVRRWAQEVRERREREGDEGEPLQGLEPERQEEYREVVEEEYREVVAVGLYVSRLDDAQKRELLHRAEGDPEEEALRRHAGPAIFLCPERILSWAGREGVSPNLVLDKVYYHELGHALMDTGTTPYQELWCRIVEESLANWIAFRRFSGKEARLVQRLIAGQPPEYQGYLAVEEVPWGFGGEDWERLWEEWRWHWYRALRELPSHWRLHWEEWLFHLRHLARRGFPFPYLLFGVHPEGEPVARLNLKLWKEAKEGGFSQTEQVRLWALFARTLLLRTVD
;
A
#
# COMPACT_ATOMS: atom_id res chain seq x y z
N MET A 1 -18.36 33.64 21.62
CA MET A 1 -18.10 32.43 20.82
C MET A 1 -17.45 32.89 19.52
N PRO A 2 -16.17 32.60 19.26
CA PRO A 2 -15.58 32.97 17.98
C PRO A 2 -16.04 31.99 16.91
N SER A 3 -16.67 32.59 15.89
CA SER A 3 -17.15 32.04 14.63
C SER A 3 -16.07 31.28 13.85
N THR A 4 -16.49 30.14 13.30
CA THR A 4 -15.91 29.39 12.17
C THR A 4 -15.31 30.29 11.10
N LYS A 5 -13.97 30.31 10.98
CA LYS A 5 -13.24 30.88 9.82
C LYS A 5 -11.79 30.37 9.79
N VAL A 6 -11.58 29.15 9.30
CA VAL A 6 -10.26 28.71 8.78
C VAL A 6 -10.47 27.79 7.57
N THR A 7 -11.02 28.31 6.48
CA THR A 7 -11.17 27.56 5.20
C THR A 7 -10.83 28.36 3.96
N LYS A 8 -10.47 29.65 4.06
CA LYS A 8 -10.32 30.50 2.86
C LYS A 8 -9.01 30.34 2.08
N ASP A 9 -7.99 29.72 2.65
CA ASP A 9 -6.65 29.65 2.03
C ASP A 9 -6.10 28.22 1.86
N LEU A 10 -6.90 27.18 2.13
CA LEU A 10 -6.48 25.80 1.87
C LEU A 10 -6.70 25.45 0.40
N PRO A 11 -5.74 24.77 -0.26
CA PRO A 11 -5.91 24.33 -1.65
C PRO A 11 -6.90 23.16 -1.77
N ILE A 12 -7.31 22.57 -0.65
CA ILE A 12 -8.21 21.41 -0.59
C ILE A 12 -9.57 21.75 0.02
N GLN A 13 -10.55 20.89 -0.24
CA GLN A 13 -11.81 20.87 0.49
C GLN A 13 -11.62 20.06 1.78
N LEU A 14 -11.78 20.72 2.91
CA LEU A 14 -11.72 20.13 4.25
C LEU A 14 -13.03 20.48 4.96
N ALA A 15 -13.70 19.48 5.55
CA ALA A 15 -14.89 19.69 6.35
C ALA A 15 -14.91 18.76 7.57
N ASP A 16 -15.35 19.27 8.71
CA ASP A 16 -15.61 18.45 9.89
C ASP A 16 -17.02 17.88 9.81
N VAL A 17 -17.14 16.55 9.79
CA VAL A 17 -18.43 15.86 9.65
C VAL A 17 -18.82 15.11 10.92
N GLY A 18 -18.11 15.35 12.03
CA GLY A 18 -18.54 14.82 13.32
C GLY A 18 -17.46 14.56 14.36
N SER A 19 -16.22 15.02 14.15
CA SER A 19 -15.14 14.90 15.14
C SER A 19 -15.29 15.95 16.24
N ARG A 20 -14.86 15.63 17.47
CA ARG A 20 -14.74 16.62 18.55
C ARG A 20 -13.35 17.25 18.60
N GLU A 21 -12.39 16.56 18.02
CA GLU A 21 -10.97 16.91 18.06
C GLU A 21 -10.48 17.52 16.73
N ALA A 22 -11.39 17.91 15.84
CA ALA A 22 -11.06 18.48 14.53
C ALA A 22 -10.08 19.66 14.60
N GLN A 23 -10.21 20.50 15.63
CA GLN A 23 -9.33 21.66 15.85
C GLN A 23 -7.91 21.27 16.29
N GLY A 24 -7.69 20.02 16.71
CA GLY A 24 -6.38 19.49 17.09
C GLY A 24 -5.45 19.20 15.90
N LEU A 25 -5.96 19.29 14.67
CA LEU A 25 -5.21 19.03 13.44
C LEU A 25 -4.96 20.33 12.66
N ASP A 26 -3.72 20.52 12.18
CA ASP A 26 -3.35 21.69 11.40
C ASP A 26 -2.96 21.33 9.96
N PHE A 27 -3.87 21.60 9.04
CA PHE A 27 -3.70 21.46 7.58
C PHE A 27 -3.13 22.72 6.92
N THR A 28 -3.02 23.85 7.63
CA THR A 28 -2.57 25.14 7.06
C THR A 28 -1.05 25.23 6.94
N ARG A 29 -0.32 24.31 7.58
CA ARG A 29 1.15 24.28 7.58
C ARG A 29 1.71 24.12 6.17
N GLU A 30 2.59 25.04 5.78
CA GLU A 30 3.37 24.94 4.53
C GLU A 30 4.13 23.60 4.42
N ALA A 31 4.60 23.05 5.55
CA ALA A 31 5.34 21.81 5.58
C ALA A 31 4.54 20.61 5.03
N LEU A 32 3.22 20.56 5.23
CA LEU A 32 2.37 19.51 4.66
C LEU A 32 2.39 19.60 3.12
N TRP A 33 2.18 20.79 2.58
CA TRP A 33 2.03 20.99 1.14
C TRP A 33 3.35 20.88 0.38
N LYS A 34 4.44 21.39 0.96
CA LYS A 34 5.77 21.44 0.34
C LYS A 34 6.39 20.06 0.07
N ARG A 35 5.95 19.01 0.79
CA ARG A 35 6.43 17.64 0.58
C ARG A 35 5.73 16.92 -0.57
N MET A 36 4.56 17.40 -1.00
CA MET A 36 3.82 16.81 -2.12
C MET A 36 4.52 17.12 -3.44
N ASP A 37 4.67 16.11 -4.30
CA ASP A 37 4.98 16.37 -5.71
C ASP A 37 3.72 16.82 -6.46
N GLY A 38 3.89 17.25 -7.72
CA GLY A 38 2.77 17.74 -8.52
C GLY A 38 1.66 16.71 -8.75
N GLY A 39 1.97 15.41 -8.72
CA GLY A 39 0.98 14.35 -8.85
C GLY A 39 0.11 14.24 -7.59
N MET A 40 0.75 14.12 -6.44
CA MET A 40 0.08 14.05 -5.14
C MET A 40 -0.69 15.34 -4.84
N GLY A 41 -0.11 16.51 -5.11
CA GLY A 41 -0.77 17.80 -4.91
C GLY A 41 -2.05 17.96 -5.74
N ARG A 42 -2.02 17.55 -7.02
CA ARG A 42 -3.24 17.53 -7.86
C ARG A 42 -4.31 16.60 -7.29
N LYS A 43 -3.91 15.41 -6.81
CA LYS A 43 -4.83 14.45 -6.22
C LYS A 43 -5.43 15.00 -4.92
N ALA A 44 -4.64 15.67 -4.07
CA ALA A 44 -5.11 16.31 -2.85
C ALA A 44 -6.20 17.36 -3.10
N VAL A 45 -6.07 18.17 -4.15
CA VAL A 45 -7.10 19.17 -4.54
C VAL A 45 -8.40 18.50 -5.02
N GLN A 46 -8.28 17.33 -5.67
CA GLN A 46 -9.41 16.61 -6.26
C GLN A 46 -10.17 15.73 -5.25
N THR A 47 -9.54 15.39 -4.12
CA THR A 47 -10.08 14.45 -3.15
C THR A 47 -10.36 15.17 -1.83
N PRO A 48 -11.63 15.48 -1.51
CA PRO A 48 -11.97 16.17 -0.27
C PRO A 48 -11.60 15.32 0.95
N VAL A 49 -11.31 16.03 2.04
CA VAL A 49 -11.01 15.45 3.35
C VAL A 49 -12.17 15.73 4.30
N PHE A 50 -12.69 14.67 4.92
CA PHE A 50 -13.71 14.74 5.95
C PHE A 50 -13.12 14.31 7.30
N LEU A 51 -13.25 15.15 8.32
CA LEU A 51 -12.84 14.81 9.69
C LEU A 51 -13.98 14.09 10.38
N ALA A 52 -13.74 12.85 10.80
CA ALA A 52 -14.74 11.95 11.35
C ALA A 52 -14.31 11.40 12.70
N ASN A 53 -15.26 11.16 13.60
CA ASN A 53 -14.97 10.56 14.90
C ASN A 53 -14.75 9.04 14.80
N PRO A 54 -14.27 8.37 15.87
CA PRO A 54 -14.04 6.92 15.87
C PRO A 54 -15.26 6.08 15.49
N ARG A 55 -16.48 6.46 15.93
CA ARG A 55 -17.71 5.70 15.62
C ARG A 55 -18.09 5.78 14.14
N GLN A 56 -17.80 6.89 13.49
CA GLN A 56 -17.95 7.05 12.05
C GLN A 56 -16.92 6.19 11.29
N MET A 57 -15.67 6.18 11.75
CA MET A 57 -14.63 5.33 11.16
C MET A 57 -14.93 3.84 11.30
N ASP A 58 -15.38 3.41 12.48
CA ASP A 58 -15.77 2.01 12.72
C ASP A 58 -17.00 1.60 11.91
N TYR A 59 -17.85 2.55 11.50
CA TYR A 59 -18.93 2.26 10.57
C TYR A 59 -18.41 2.05 9.13
N LEU A 60 -17.44 2.87 8.69
CA LEU A 60 -16.85 2.77 7.35
C LEU A 60 -15.90 1.58 7.20
N TYR A 61 -15.19 1.25 8.28
CA TYR A 61 -14.23 0.17 8.36
C TYR A 61 -14.54 -0.69 9.60
N PRO A 62 -15.57 -1.54 9.53
CA PRO A 62 -16.03 -2.26 10.70
C PRO A 62 -15.07 -3.39 11.10
N PRO A 63 -15.11 -3.85 12.37
CA PRO A 63 -14.15 -4.80 12.91
C PRO A 63 -13.98 -6.09 12.10
N GLU A 64 -15.02 -6.53 11.39
CA GLU A 64 -14.96 -7.73 10.54
C GLU A 64 -13.98 -7.58 9.35
N ARG A 65 -13.56 -6.34 9.05
CA ARG A 65 -12.50 -6.01 8.08
C ARG A 65 -11.09 -5.94 8.70
N LEU A 66 -10.95 -6.01 10.02
CA LEU A 66 -9.66 -6.06 10.73
C LEU A 66 -9.04 -7.47 10.67
N ARG A 67 -8.91 -8.04 9.47
CA ARG A 67 -8.30 -9.36 9.22
C ARG A 67 -6.81 -9.22 8.91
N PHE A 68 -6.08 -8.70 9.89
CA PHE A 68 -4.66 -8.42 9.77
C PHE A 68 -3.82 -9.51 10.40
N LEU A 69 -2.63 -9.71 9.86
CA LEU A 69 -1.67 -10.67 10.42
C LEU A 69 -1.10 -10.14 11.74
N HIS A 70 -0.86 -11.06 12.69
CA HIS A 70 -0.08 -10.72 13.88
C HIS A 70 1.42 -10.85 13.57
N PRO A 71 2.32 -9.98 14.10
CA PRO A 71 3.74 -10.04 13.80
C PRO A 71 4.39 -11.38 14.11
N GLU A 72 4.01 -12.04 15.21
CA GLU A 72 4.54 -13.37 15.55
C GLU A 72 4.07 -14.47 14.58
N GLN A 73 2.87 -14.35 14.03
CA GLN A 73 2.37 -15.26 13.00
C GLN A 73 3.27 -15.18 11.75
N VAL A 74 3.61 -13.95 11.34
CA VAL A 74 4.50 -13.72 10.19
C VAL A 74 5.91 -14.24 10.45
N ARG A 75 6.46 -14.06 11.65
CA ARG A 75 7.78 -14.59 12.00
C ARG A 75 7.82 -16.12 11.95
N ARG A 76 6.83 -16.80 12.54
CA ARG A 76 6.74 -18.27 12.48
C ARG A 76 6.59 -18.75 11.05
N TRP A 77 5.68 -18.15 10.29
CA TRP A 77 5.48 -18.46 8.89
C TRP A 77 6.76 -18.28 8.07
N ALA A 78 7.48 -17.16 8.25
CA ALA A 78 8.72 -16.90 7.54
C ALA A 78 9.80 -17.95 7.86
N GLN A 79 9.89 -18.38 9.12
CA GLN A 79 10.78 -19.48 9.51
C GLN A 79 10.39 -20.78 8.81
N GLU A 80 9.12 -21.17 8.85
CA GLU A 80 8.62 -22.38 8.18
C GLU A 80 8.87 -22.36 6.66
N VAL A 81 8.69 -21.20 6.03
CA VAL A 81 8.96 -21.01 4.60
C VAL A 81 10.45 -21.19 4.29
N ARG A 82 11.34 -20.65 5.12
CA ARG A 82 12.80 -20.81 4.97
C ARG A 82 13.20 -22.28 5.13
N GLU A 83 12.71 -22.95 6.16
CA GLU A 83 13.00 -24.37 6.41
C GLU A 83 12.46 -25.29 5.30
N ARG A 84 11.27 -24.99 4.76
CA ARG A 84 10.69 -25.76 3.65
C ARG A 84 11.51 -25.58 2.38
N ARG A 85 11.93 -24.36 2.09
CA ARG A 85 12.78 -24.07 0.94
C ARG A 85 14.10 -24.84 1.00
N GLU A 86 14.69 -24.98 2.18
CA GLU A 86 15.92 -25.77 2.38
C GLU A 86 15.70 -27.28 2.21
N ARG A 87 14.53 -27.82 2.59
CA ARG A 87 14.24 -29.25 2.57
C ARG A 87 13.66 -29.77 1.25
N GLU A 88 12.73 -29.01 0.67
CA GLU A 88 11.82 -29.48 -0.39
C GLU A 88 11.93 -28.66 -1.68
N GLY A 89 12.68 -27.54 -1.68
CA GLY A 89 12.63 -26.55 -2.76
C GLY A 89 11.41 -25.63 -2.64
N ASP A 90 11.39 -24.52 -3.40
CA ASP A 90 10.30 -23.53 -3.33
C ASP A 90 9.11 -23.86 -4.25
N GLU A 91 8.36 -24.92 -3.93
CA GLU A 91 7.20 -25.37 -4.75
C GLU A 91 5.82 -25.04 -4.15
N GLY A 92 5.76 -24.34 -3.01
CA GLY A 92 4.51 -24.05 -2.31
C GLY A 92 3.64 -22.95 -2.94
N GLU A 93 2.34 -22.97 -2.65
CA GLU A 93 1.45 -21.83 -2.95
C GLU A 93 1.91 -20.58 -2.18
N PRO A 94 1.89 -19.39 -2.79
CA PRO A 94 2.31 -18.17 -2.12
C PRO A 94 1.44 -17.91 -0.88
N LEU A 95 2.07 -17.47 0.22
CA LEU A 95 1.39 -17.17 1.49
C LEU A 95 0.68 -18.37 2.15
N GLN A 96 0.92 -19.60 1.69
CA GLN A 96 0.43 -20.81 2.33
C GLN A 96 0.84 -20.84 3.82
N GLY A 97 -0.10 -21.16 4.70
CA GLY A 97 0.10 -21.18 6.15
C GLY A 97 -0.38 -19.92 6.89
N LEU A 98 -0.83 -18.89 6.17
CA LEU A 98 -1.40 -17.65 6.71
C LEU A 98 -2.93 -17.57 6.57
N GLU A 99 -3.59 -18.72 6.44
CA GLU A 99 -5.03 -18.81 6.20
C GLU A 99 -5.85 -18.19 7.35
N PRO A 100 -7.07 -17.67 7.09
CA PRO A 100 -7.91 -17.01 8.09
C PRO A 100 -8.18 -17.87 9.34
N GLU A 101 -8.30 -19.19 9.19
CA GLU A 101 -8.54 -20.12 10.31
C GLU A 101 -7.38 -20.13 11.32
N ARG A 102 -6.16 -19.78 10.87
CA ARG A 102 -4.98 -19.65 11.71
C ARG A 102 -4.84 -18.25 12.33
N GLN A 103 -5.69 -17.30 11.93
CA GLN A 103 -5.72 -15.94 12.48
C GLN A 103 -6.57 -15.86 13.76
N GLU A 104 -7.47 -16.82 14.02
CA GLU A 104 -8.38 -16.77 15.18
C GLU A 104 -7.63 -16.72 16.52
N GLU A 105 -6.45 -17.34 16.62
CA GLU A 105 -5.58 -17.29 17.82
C GLU A 105 -5.20 -15.85 18.21
N TYR A 106 -5.01 -14.97 17.22
CA TYR A 106 -4.54 -13.59 17.43
C TYR A 106 -5.65 -12.55 17.25
N ARG A 107 -6.88 -12.98 16.95
CA ARG A 107 -7.94 -12.10 16.48
C ARG A 107 -8.30 -11.00 17.47
N GLU A 108 -8.51 -11.35 18.73
CA GLU A 108 -8.86 -10.36 19.77
C GLU A 108 -7.74 -9.32 19.96
N VAL A 109 -6.48 -9.77 19.98
CA VAL A 109 -5.30 -8.91 20.11
C VAL A 109 -5.17 -7.98 18.91
N VAL A 110 -5.32 -8.53 17.69
CA VAL A 110 -5.26 -7.78 16.43
C VAL A 110 -6.38 -6.73 16.36
N GLU A 111 -7.61 -7.11 16.73
CA GLU A 111 -8.75 -6.19 16.73
C GLU A 111 -8.53 -5.05 17.73
N GLU A 112 -8.02 -5.33 18.93
CA GLU A 112 -7.74 -4.30 19.94
C GLU A 112 -6.58 -3.38 19.55
N GLU A 113 -5.45 -3.95 19.10
CA GLU A 113 -4.24 -3.18 18.78
C GLU A 113 -4.39 -2.34 17.51
N TYR A 114 -5.04 -2.87 16.48
CA TYR A 114 -5.05 -2.26 15.15
C TYR A 114 -6.29 -1.45 14.84
N ARG A 115 -7.40 -1.58 15.58
CA ARG A 115 -8.57 -0.72 15.40
C ARG A 115 -8.23 0.76 15.51
N GLU A 116 -7.34 1.11 16.44
CA GLU A 116 -6.93 2.50 16.67
C GLU A 116 -5.85 2.99 15.68
N VAL A 117 -5.20 2.08 14.96
CA VAL A 117 -4.06 2.40 14.07
C VAL A 117 -4.44 2.34 12.59
N VAL A 118 -5.26 1.38 12.19
CA VAL A 118 -5.66 1.15 10.79
C VAL A 118 -6.77 2.11 10.40
N ALA A 119 -7.82 2.22 11.22
CA ALA A 119 -8.96 3.08 10.93
C ALA A 119 -8.75 4.53 11.42
N VAL A 120 -7.51 5.02 11.31
CA VAL A 120 -7.12 6.42 11.57
C VAL A 120 -7.33 7.31 10.34
N GLY A 121 -7.23 6.70 9.16
CA GLY A 121 -7.52 7.28 7.86
C GLY A 121 -8.25 6.26 7.00
N LEU A 122 -9.03 6.73 6.04
CA LEU A 122 -9.69 5.86 5.07
C LEU A 122 -10.00 6.59 3.78
N TYR A 123 -9.44 6.13 2.68
CA TYR A 123 -9.89 6.45 1.33
C TYR A 123 -11.15 5.66 0.98
N VAL A 124 -12.21 6.38 0.60
CA VAL A 124 -13.48 5.80 0.15
C VAL A 124 -13.75 6.26 -1.27
N SER A 125 -13.78 5.33 -2.23
CA SER A 125 -13.98 5.66 -3.66
C SER A 125 -15.40 6.17 -3.96
N ARG A 126 -16.39 5.72 -3.18
CA ARG A 126 -17.78 6.16 -3.31
C ARG A 126 -18.56 5.93 -2.01
N LEU A 127 -19.39 6.91 -1.67
CA LEU A 127 -20.43 6.77 -0.65
C LEU A 127 -21.81 6.90 -1.27
N ASP A 128 -22.73 6.04 -0.86
CA ASP A 128 -24.16 6.19 -1.16
C ASP A 128 -24.86 7.09 -0.12
N ASP A 129 -26.09 7.50 -0.43
CA ASP A 129 -26.85 8.41 0.44
C ASP A 129 -27.26 7.77 1.77
N ALA A 130 -27.38 6.44 1.85
CA ALA A 130 -27.66 5.76 3.11
C ALA A 130 -26.44 5.81 4.03
N GLN A 131 -25.24 5.54 3.49
CA GLN A 131 -23.98 5.65 4.21
C GLN A 131 -23.73 7.08 4.69
N LYS A 132 -23.96 8.09 3.84
CA LYS A 132 -23.84 9.51 4.24
C LYS A 132 -24.78 9.86 5.39
N ARG A 133 -26.04 9.43 5.34
CA ARG A 133 -27.01 9.68 6.43
C ARG A 133 -26.56 9.02 7.73
N GLU A 134 -26.08 7.79 7.65
CA GLU A 134 -25.62 7.04 8.82
C GLU A 134 -24.36 7.65 9.43
N LEU A 135 -23.42 8.13 8.60
CA LEU A 135 -22.27 8.89 9.05
C LEU A 135 -22.68 10.12 9.85
N LEU A 136 -23.60 10.93 9.33
CA LEU A 136 -24.08 12.13 10.02
C LEU A 136 -24.82 11.79 11.32
N HIS A 137 -25.58 10.70 11.35
CA HIS A 137 -26.25 10.22 12.57
C HIS A 137 -25.26 9.83 13.67
N ARG A 138 -24.05 9.40 13.29
CA ARG A 138 -22.96 9.00 14.20
C ARG A 138 -22.02 10.15 14.57
N ALA A 139 -22.27 11.37 14.12
CA ALA A 139 -21.48 12.53 14.49
C ALA A 139 -21.52 12.77 16.01
N GLU A 140 -20.39 13.19 16.58
CA GLU A 140 -20.25 13.51 18.01
C GLU A 140 -19.95 15.00 18.25
N GLY A 141 -19.43 15.69 17.23
CA GLY A 141 -19.30 17.15 17.14
C GLY A 141 -20.45 17.80 16.34
N ASP A 142 -20.26 19.05 15.90
CA ASP A 142 -21.20 19.80 15.06
C ASP A 142 -20.86 19.60 13.57
N PRO A 143 -21.53 18.69 12.85
CA PRO A 143 -21.12 18.32 11.50
C PRO A 143 -21.46 19.41 10.48
N GLU A 144 -20.53 19.66 9.55
CA GLU A 144 -20.74 20.40 8.32
C GLU A 144 -21.51 19.55 7.30
N GLU A 145 -22.77 19.20 7.64
CA GLU A 145 -23.57 18.20 6.92
C GLU A 145 -23.65 18.41 5.41
N GLU A 146 -23.78 19.67 4.99
CA GLU A 146 -24.00 20.01 3.59
C GLU A 146 -22.78 19.67 2.72
N ALA A 147 -21.57 19.73 3.30
CA ALA A 147 -20.35 19.35 2.61
C ALA A 147 -20.38 17.85 2.25
N LEU A 148 -20.77 16.99 3.20
CA LEU A 148 -20.87 15.55 2.97
C LEU A 148 -22.05 15.17 2.07
N ARG A 149 -23.22 15.80 2.26
CA ARG A 149 -24.43 15.50 1.47
C ARG A 149 -24.22 15.79 -0.01
N ARG A 150 -23.66 16.97 -0.33
CA ARG A 150 -23.43 17.42 -1.72
C ARG A 150 -22.27 16.72 -2.41
N HIS A 151 -21.32 16.16 -1.66
CA HIS A 151 -20.15 15.53 -2.25
C HIS A 151 -20.53 14.29 -3.07
N ALA A 152 -19.95 14.17 -4.26
CA ALA A 152 -20.10 13.01 -5.12
C ALA A 152 -18.71 12.53 -5.56
N GLY A 153 -18.44 11.25 -5.36
CA GLY A 153 -17.17 10.62 -5.74
C GLY A 153 -16.26 10.30 -4.56
N PRO A 154 -14.95 10.15 -4.81
CA PRO A 154 -14.00 9.68 -3.81
C PRO A 154 -13.75 10.72 -2.73
N ALA A 155 -13.47 10.28 -1.51
CA ALA A 155 -13.13 11.15 -0.39
C ALA A 155 -12.13 10.45 0.55
N ILE A 156 -11.41 11.24 1.33
CA ILE A 156 -10.57 10.76 2.42
C ILE A 156 -11.25 11.10 3.74
N PHE A 157 -11.41 10.12 4.62
CA PHE A 157 -11.84 10.32 5.99
C PHE A 157 -10.62 10.24 6.89
N LEU A 158 -10.46 11.19 7.82
CA LEU A 158 -9.41 11.17 8.82
C LEU A 158 -10.06 11.25 10.20
N CYS A 159 -9.45 10.58 11.19
CA CYS A 159 -9.93 10.56 12.55
C CYS A 159 -9.00 11.33 13.49
N PRO A 160 -9.33 12.60 13.81
CA PRO A 160 -8.50 13.43 14.69
C PRO A 160 -8.22 12.76 16.04
N GLU A 161 -9.22 12.14 16.66
CA GLU A 161 -9.12 11.44 17.93
C GLU A 161 -8.04 10.34 17.88
N ARG A 162 -8.06 9.52 16.84
CA ARG A 162 -7.08 8.44 16.63
C ARG A 162 -5.70 8.97 16.27
N ILE A 163 -5.62 10.03 15.47
CA ILE A 163 -4.33 10.69 15.15
C ILE A 163 -3.67 11.21 16.44
N LEU A 164 -4.42 11.89 17.30
CA LEU A 164 -3.93 12.41 18.58
C LEU A 164 -3.53 11.29 19.54
N SER A 165 -4.38 10.25 19.65
CA SER A 165 -4.11 9.07 20.48
C SER A 165 -2.84 8.35 20.03
N TRP A 166 -2.70 8.07 18.73
CA TRP A 166 -1.54 7.41 18.16
C TRP A 166 -0.27 8.25 18.36
N ALA A 167 -0.35 9.56 18.14
CA ALA A 167 0.76 10.48 18.38
C ALA A 167 1.23 10.46 19.85
N GLY A 168 0.28 10.46 20.79
CA GLY A 168 0.55 10.37 22.22
C GLY A 168 1.25 9.07 22.61
N ARG A 169 0.72 7.92 22.14
CA ARG A 169 1.30 6.59 22.40
C ARG A 169 2.74 6.47 21.91
N GLU A 170 3.01 6.98 20.71
CA GLU A 170 4.32 6.85 20.06
C GLU A 170 5.28 7.98 20.43
N GLY A 171 4.84 8.97 21.23
CA GLY A 171 5.66 10.14 21.58
C GLY A 171 6.13 10.92 20.35
N VAL A 172 5.26 11.07 19.34
CA VAL A 172 5.52 11.87 18.13
C VAL A 172 4.57 13.07 18.05
N SER A 173 4.89 14.04 17.20
CA SER A 173 3.98 15.16 16.96
C SER A 173 2.70 14.67 16.24
N PRO A 174 1.50 15.10 16.66
CA PRO A 174 0.25 14.83 15.94
C PRO A 174 0.28 15.26 14.48
N ASN A 175 0.94 16.38 14.18
CA ASN A 175 1.12 16.88 12.82
C ASN A 175 1.93 15.91 11.95
N LEU A 176 2.88 15.17 12.52
CA LEU A 176 3.65 14.18 11.77
C LEU A 176 2.80 12.93 11.48
N VAL A 177 1.98 12.50 12.44
CA VAL A 177 1.02 11.39 12.24
C VAL A 177 -0.01 11.78 11.19
N LEU A 178 -0.58 12.98 11.29
CA LEU A 178 -1.48 13.55 10.28
C LEU A 178 -0.85 13.52 8.88
N ASP A 179 0.35 14.08 8.73
CA ASP A 179 1.03 14.12 7.43
C ASP A 179 1.21 12.69 6.87
N LYS A 180 1.64 11.75 7.71
CA LYS A 180 1.85 10.34 7.32
C LYS A 180 0.54 9.71 6.85
N VAL A 181 -0.51 9.81 7.65
CA VAL A 181 -1.82 9.19 7.35
C VAL A 181 -2.40 9.83 6.10
N TYR A 182 -2.38 11.15 5.99
CA TYR A 182 -2.95 11.83 4.83
C TYR A 182 -2.21 11.46 3.53
N TYR A 183 -0.87 11.41 3.51
CA TYR A 183 -0.15 10.97 2.32
C TYR A 183 -0.40 9.50 1.97
N HIS A 184 -0.64 8.64 2.97
CA HIS A 184 -0.98 7.24 2.77
C HIS A 184 -2.35 7.10 2.08
N GLU A 185 -3.37 7.82 2.57
CA GLU A 185 -4.69 7.84 1.92
C GLU A 185 -4.65 8.45 0.51
N LEU A 186 -3.82 9.48 0.30
CA LEU A 186 -3.55 9.99 -1.06
C LEU A 186 -2.85 8.95 -1.94
N GLY A 187 -2.06 8.04 -1.34
CA GLY A 187 -1.48 6.88 -2.01
C GLY A 187 -2.57 5.98 -2.61
N HIS A 188 -3.58 5.61 -1.82
CA HIS A 188 -4.75 4.88 -2.33
C HIS A 188 -5.47 5.66 -3.44
N ALA A 189 -5.70 6.96 -3.23
CA ALA A 189 -6.36 7.81 -4.23
C ALA A 189 -5.57 7.91 -5.56
N LEU A 190 -4.23 7.80 -5.53
CA LEU A 190 -3.36 7.75 -6.71
C LEU A 190 -3.39 6.38 -7.42
N MET A 191 -3.67 5.32 -6.68
CA MET A 191 -3.79 3.93 -7.15
C MET A 191 -5.22 3.55 -7.57
N ASP A 192 -6.23 4.37 -7.24
CA ASP A 192 -7.63 4.12 -7.57
C ASP A 192 -7.89 4.24 -9.07
N THR A 193 -7.78 3.10 -9.76
CA THR A 193 -7.89 2.96 -11.22
C THR A 193 -8.85 1.85 -11.63
N GLY A 194 -9.35 1.06 -10.68
CA GLY A 194 -10.20 -0.10 -10.94
C GLY A 194 -10.54 -0.88 -9.68
N THR A 195 -11.09 -2.09 -9.86
CA THR A 195 -11.49 -2.93 -8.74
C THR A 195 -10.28 -3.43 -7.95
N THR A 196 -10.43 -3.50 -6.63
CA THR A 196 -9.38 -3.98 -5.71
C THR A 196 -9.94 -5.13 -4.90
N PRO A 197 -9.46 -6.38 -5.06
CA PRO A 197 -9.91 -7.52 -4.27
C PRO A 197 -9.30 -7.47 -2.86
N TYR A 198 -9.58 -6.40 -2.11
CA TYR A 198 -8.95 -6.08 -0.82
C TYR A 198 -9.22 -7.13 0.27
N GLN A 199 -10.19 -8.04 0.06
CA GLN A 199 -10.42 -9.18 0.95
C GLN A 199 -9.30 -10.22 0.86
N GLU A 200 -8.57 -10.24 -0.25
CA GLU A 200 -7.43 -11.12 -0.47
C GLU A 200 -6.18 -10.61 0.27
N LEU A 201 -5.51 -11.49 1.02
CA LEU A 201 -4.34 -11.14 1.82
C LEU A 201 -3.20 -10.55 0.97
N TRP A 202 -2.90 -11.17 -0.18
CA TRP A 202 -1.87 -10.67 -1.08
C TRP A 202 -2.17 -9.25 -1.57
N CYS A 203 -3.44 -8.94 -1.81
CA CYS A 203 -3.86 -7.64 -2.30
C CYS A 203 -3.64 -6.57 -1.24
N ARG A 204 -3.99 -6.86 0.03
CA ARG A 204 -3.70 -5.97 1.16
C ARG A 204 -2.20 -5.72 1.32
N ILE A 205 -1.38 -6.78 1.36
CA ILE A 205 0.07 -6.65 1.51
C ILE A 205 0.65 -5.71 0.44
N VAL A 206 0.25 -5.88 -0.82
CA VAL A 206 0.77 -5.07 -1.93
C VAL A 206 0.25 -3.63 -1.88
N GLU A 207 -1.07 -3.42 -1.78
CA GLU A 207 -1.68 -2.09 -1.78
C GLU A 207 -1.18 -1.26 -0.58
N GLU A 208 -1.15 -1.84 0.62
CA GLU A 208 -0.73 -1.13 1.85
C GLU A 208 0.76 -0.80 1.84
N SER A 209 1.61 -1.73 1.36
CA SER A 209 3.04 -1.48 1.21
C SER A 209 3.32 -0.37 0.19
N LEU A 210 2.59 -0.34 -0.94
CA LEU A 210 2.71 0.72 -1.94
C LEU A 210 2.20 2.07 -1.42
N ALA A 211 1.07 2.10 -0.70
CA ALA A 211 0.54 3.32 -0.09
C ALA A 211 1.51 3.89 0.95
N ASN A 212 2.06 3.05 1.82
CA ASN A 212 3.10 3.47 2.76
C ASN A 212 4.40 3.90 2.07
N TRP A 213 4.78 3.28 0.95
CA TRP A 213 5.94 3.73 0.19
C TRP A 213 5.72 5.15 -0.35
N ILE A 214 4.57 5.41 -0.97
CA ILE A 214 4.20 6.74 -1.48
C ILE A 214 4.28 7.79 -0.37
N ALA A 215 3.74 7.46 0.81
CA ALA A 215 3.75 8.33 1.98
C ALA A 215 5.15 8.54 2.57
N PHE A 216 5.91 7.46 2.79
CA PHE A 216 7.23 7.50 3.42
C PHE A 216 8.22 8.38 2.63
N ARG A 217 8.16 8.31 1.29
CA ARG A 217 8.99 9.12 0.39
C ARG A 217 8.82 10.63 0.52
N ARG A 218 7.81 11.09 1.25
CA ARG A 218 7.58 12.52 1.54
C ARG A 218 8.45 13.03 2.68
N PHE A 219 8.99 12.15 3.51
CA PHE A 219 9.74 12.51 4.71
C PHE A 219 11.24 12.34 4.49
N SER A 220 12.04 13.10 5.25
CA SER A 220 13.50 12.98 5.24
C SER A 220 14.09 13.22 6.63
N GLY A 221 15.36 12.84 6.81
CA GLY A 221 16.09 13.07 8.07
C GLY A 221 15.42 12.46 9.30
N LYS A 222 15.23 13.27 10.35
CA LYS A 222 14.63 12.82 11.63
C LYS A 222 13.16 12.42 11.46
N GLU A 223 12.42 13.13 10.62
CA GLU A 223 10.99 12.86 10.39
C GLU A 223 10.81 11.48 9.76
N ALA A 224 11.64 11.13 8.77
CA ALA A 224 11.60 9.81 8.15
C ALA A 224 11.74 8.70 9.19
N ARG A 225 12.72 8.78 10.10
CA ARG A 225 12.91 7.78 11.17
C ARG A 225 11.70 7.64 12.09
N LEU A 226 11.06 8.76 12.44
CA LEU A 226 9.85 8.74 13.26
C LEU A 226 8.68 8.11 12.50
N VAL A 227 8.57 8.37 11.19
CA VAL A 227 7.56 7.73 10.32
C VAL A 227 7.83 6.23 10.16
N GLN A 228 9.09 5.79 10.08
CA GLN A 228 9.42 4.35 10.10
C GLN A 228 8.94 3.70 11.39
N ARG A 229 9.11 4.37 12.54
CA ARG A 229 8.58 3.88 13.82
C ARG A 229 7.05 3.79 13.81
N LEU A 230 6.36 4.77 13.23
CA LEU A 230 4.91 4.69 13.04
C LEU A 230 4.52 3.50 12.17
N ILE A 231 5.18 3.29 11.03
CA ILE A 231 4.88 2.15 10.14
C ILE A 231 5.18 0.80 10.83
N ALA A 232 6.22 0.72 11.65
CA ALA A 232 6.53 -0.50 12.42
C ALA A 232 5.44 -0.85 13.46
N GLY A 233 4.64 0.13 13.90
CA GLY A 233 3.47 -0.09 14.76
C GLY A 233 2.17 -0.42 14.02
N GLN A 234 2.21 -0.51 12.68
CA GLN A 234 1.09 -0.95 11.85
C GLN A 234 1.13 -2.47 11.61
N PRO A 235 0.04 -3.07 11.10
CA PRO A 235 0.05 -4.49 10.75
C PRO A 235 1.16 -4.87 9.76
N PRO A 236 1.62 -6.13 9.74
CA PRO A 236 2.67 -6.59 8.84
C PRO A 236 2.44 -6.29 7.35
N GLU A 237 1.18 -6.28 6.90
CA GLU A 237 0.79 -5.94 5.53
C GLU A 237 1.25 -4.54 5.08
N TYR A 238 1.43 -3.62 6.03
CA TYR A 238 1.87 -2.24 5.81
C TYR A 238 3.39 -2.08 5.75
N GLN A 239 4.14 -3.10 6.18
CA GLN A 239 5.56 -2.97 6.52
C GLN A 239 6.50 -3.23 5.33
N GLY A 240 6.00 -3.76 4.20
CA GLY A 240 6.79 -4.07 3.00
C GLY A 240 7.21 -2.84 2.17
N TYR A 241 6.97 -1.62 2.64
CA TYR A 241 7.15 -0.37 1.89
C TYR A 241 8.60 -0.03 1.46
N LEU A 242 9.62 -0.62 2.10
CA LEU A 242 11.00 -0.49 1.62
C LEU A 242 11.30 -1.54 0.54
N ALA A 243 10.79 -2.76 0.72
CA ALA A 243 10.99 -3.87 -0.20
C ALA A 243 10.39 -3.60 -1.60
N VAL A 244 9.34 -2.78 -1.70
CA VAL A 244 8.79 -2.37 -3.02
C VAL A 244 9.78 -1.56 -3.86
N GLU A 245 10.80 -0.92 -3.27
CA GLU A 245 11.89 -0.25 -4.03
C GLU A 245 13.01 -1.20 -4.45
N GLU A 246 13.12 -2.36 -3.81
CA GLU A 246 14.24 -3.29 -4.01
C GLU A 246 13.87 -4.46 -4.91
N VAL A 247 12.60 -4.87 -4.88
CA VAL A 247 12.12 -6.06 -5.57
C VAL A 247 11.16 -5.66 -6.69
N PRO A 248 11.51 -5.88 -7.96
CA PRO A 248 10.55 -5.72 -9.05
C PRO A 248 9.49 -6.82 -8.99
N TRP A 249 8.25 -6.46 -9.33
CA TRP A 249 7.16 -7.41 -9.51
C TRP A 249 7.57 -8.51 -10.50
N GLY A 250 7.36 -9.77 -10.12
CA GLY A 250 7.82 -10.94 -10.87
C GLY A 250 9.21 -11.50 -10.48
N PHE A 251 9.92 -10.92 -9.51
CA PHE A 251 11.28 -11.33 -9.12
C PHE A 251 11.42 -11.94 -7.72
N GLY A 252 10.54 -12.89 -7.38
CA GLY A 252 10.71 -13.75 -6.21
C GLY A 252 11.67 -14.92 -6.47
N GLY A 253 12.95 -14.75 -6.14
CA GLY A 253 13.95 -15.79 -5.80
C GLY A 253 14.22 -16.95 -6.77
N GLU A 254 13.24 -17.82 -7.04
CA GLU A 254 13.38 -19.10 -7.77
C GLU A 254 12.35 -19.29 -8.89
N ASP A 255 11.19 -18.62 -8.84
CA ASP A 255 10.29 -18.48 -10.02
C ASP A 255 10.98 -17.74 -11.17
N TRP A 256 12.10 -17.07 -10.88
CA TRP A 256 13.05 -16.58 -11.87
C TRP A 256 13.51 -17.66 -12.83
N GLU A 257 13.89 -18.84 -12.33
CA GLU A 257 14.44 -19.89 -13.21
C GLU A 257 13.34 -20.50 -14.09
N ARG A 258 12.13 -20.66 -13.56
CA ARG A 258 10.97 -21.14 -14.33
C ARG A 258 10.53 -20.13 -15.40
N LEU A 259 10.34 -18.86 -15.02
CA LEU A 259 9.98 -17.79 -15.97
C LEU A 259 11.09 -17.57 -17.00
N TRP A 260 12.36 -17.71 -16.60
CA TRP A 260 13.50 -17.69 -17.50
C TRP A 260 13.47 -18.87 -18.48
N GLU A 261 13.15 -20.08 -18.04
CA GLU A 261 13.06 -21.25 -18.92
C GLU A 261 11.91 -21.16 -19.91
N GLU A 262 10.73 -20.71 -19.47
CA GLU A 262 9.58 -20.44 -20.34
C GLU A 262 9.92 -19.35 -21.37
N TRP A 263 10.50 -18.23 -20.91
CA TRP A 263 10.91 -17.14 -21.78
C TRP A 263 12.03 -17.55 -22.76
N ARG A 264 13.03 -18.28 -22.26
CA ARG A 264 14.10 -18.86 -23.07
C ARG A 264 13.51 -19.78 -24.13
N TRP A 265 12.51 -20.59 -23.80
CA TRP A 265 11.86 -21.47 -24.77
C TRP A 265 11.13 -20.69 -25.86
N HIS A 266 10.37 -19.64 -25.49
CA HIS A 266 9.69 -18.76 -26.45
C HIS A 266 10.67 -18.03 -27.37
N TRP A 267 11.77 -17.51 -26.83
CA TRP A 267 12.83 -16.89 -27.63
C TRP A 267 13.59 -17.91 -28.46
N TYR A 268 13.93 -19.07 -27.91
CA TYR A 268 14.58 -20.15 -28.65
C TYR A 268 13.76 -20.58 -29.87
N ARG A 269 12.42 -20.56 -29.75
CA ARG A 269 11.51 -20.78 -30.88
C ARG A 269 11.56 -19.64 -31.90
N ALA A 270 11.57 -18.38 -31.45
CA ALA A 270 11.67 -17.22 -32.34
C ALA A 270 13.04 -17.11 -33.05
N LEU A 271 14.11 -17.54 -32.39
CA LEU A 271 15.49 -17.47 -32.88
C LEU A 271 15.91 -18.74 -33.63
N ARG A 272 15.02 -19.74 -33.71
CA ARG A 272 15.28 -20.99 -34.44
C ARG A 272 15.45 -20.78 -35.94
N GLU A 273 14.94 -19.66 -36.44
CA GLU A 273 15.02 -19.22 -37.83
C GLU A 273 16.25 -18.33 -38.12
N LEU A 274 17.03 -17.94 -37.09
CA LEU A 274 18.24 -17.15 -37.27
C LEU A 274 19.45 -18.00 -37.67
N PRO A 275 20.40 -17.41 -38.44
CA PRO A 275 21.69 -18.04 -38.73
C PRO A 275 22.45 -18.46 -37.46
N SER A 276 23.20 -19.55 -37.55
CA SER A 276 23.89 -20.20 -36.41
C SER A 276 24.83 -19.27 -35.62
N HIS A 277 25.49 -18.32 -36.28
CA HIS A 277 26.37 -17.35 -35.62
C HIS A 277 25.60 -16.36 -34.73
N TRP A 278 24.40 -15.94 -35.13
CA TRP A 278 23.54 -15.10 -34.30
C TRP A 278 22.97 -15.86 -33.11
N ARG A 279 22.69 -17.17 -33.27
CA ARG A 279 22.22 -18.02 -32.18
C ARG A 279 23.27 -18.17 -31.07
N LEU A 280 24.53 -18.40 -31.43
CA LEU A 280 25.65 -18.50 -30.48
C LEU A 280 25.84 -17.21 -29.67
N HIS A 281 25.87 -16.05 -30.35
CA HIS A 281 25.97 -14.76 -29.66
C HIS A 281 24.77 -14.49 -28.75
N TRP A 282 23.58 -14.91 -29.16
CA TRP A 282 22.39 -14.75 -28.34
C TRP A 282 22.40 -15.68 -27.12
N GLU A 283 22.86 -16.92 -27.25
CA GLU A 283 22.99 -17.85 -26.13
C GLU A 283 24.00 -17.36 -25.08
N GLU A 284 25.14 -16.80 -25.51
CA GLU A 284 26.11 -16.15 -24.63
C GLU A 284 25.49 -14.93 -23.93
N TRP A 285 24.75 -14.10 -24.68
CA TRP A 285 24.08 -12.94 -24.12
C TRP A 285 23.02 -13.33 -23.09
N LEU A 286 22.17 -14.33 -23.39
CA LEU A 286 21.21 -14.91 -22.45
C LEU A 286 21.88 -15.49 -21.20
N PHE A 287 23.04 -16.15 -21.34
CA PHE A 287 23.80 -16.66 -20.21
C PHE A 287 24.24 -15.51 -19.27
N HIS A 288 24.73 -14.40 -19.83
CA HIS A 288 25.09 -13.22 -19.05
C HIS A 288 23.88 -12.58 -18.37
N LEU A 289 22.74 -12.49 -19.03
CA LEU A 289 21.49 -12.02 -18.43
C LEU A 289 21.03 -12.87 -17.26
N ARG A 290 21.06 -14.20 -17.40
CA ARG A 290 20.72 -15.13 -16.32
C ARG A 290 21.64 -14.92 -15.12
N HIS A 291 22.93 -14.71 -15.38
CA HIS A 291 23.93 -14.44 -14.36
C HIS A 291 23.70 -13.10 -13.65
N LEU A 292 23.34 -12.05 -14.40
CA LEU A 292 22.99 -10.74 -13.86
C LEU A 292 21.69 -10.80 -13.03
N ALA A 293 20.64 -11.45 -13.55
CA ALA A 293 19.37 -11.59 -12.85
C ALA A 293 19.49 -12.40 -11.55
N ARG A 294 20.32 -13.45 -11.52
CA ARG A 294 20.65 -14.17 -10.27
C ARG A 294 21.37 -13.30 -9.23
N ARG A 295 21.95 -12.17 -9.64
CA ARG A 295 22.54 -11.15 -8.77
C ARG A 295 21.59 -9.98 -8.46
N GLY A 296 20.31 -10.13 -8.78
CA GLY A 296 19.28 -9.12 -8.55
C GLY A 296 19.25 -8.00 -9.59
N PHE A 297 19.94 -8.15 -10.72
CA PHE A 297 19.84 -7.16 -11.81
C PHE A 297 18.54 -7.34 -12.62
N PRO A 298 17.97 -6.24 -13.14
CA PRO A 298 16.72 -6.26 -13.89
C PRO A 298 16.76 -7.11 -15.19
N PHE A 299 15.61 -7.67 -15.59
CA PHE A 299 15.41 -8.54 -16.77
C PHE A 299 15.89 -7.94 -18.11
N PRO A 300 16.12 -8.74 -19.17
CA PRO A 300 16.29 -8.27 -20.55
C PRO A 300 15.30 -7.22 -21.07
N TYR A 301 14.05 -7.16 -20.61
CA TYR A 301 13.07 -6.13 -21.02
C TYR A 301 13.54 -4.73 -20.59
N LEU A 302 14.32 -4.67 -19.51
CA LEU A 302 14.95 -3.47 -19.00
C LEU A 302 16.29 -3.19 -19.71
N LEU A 303 16.90 -4.20 -20.34
CA LEU A 303 18.09 -4.08 -21.19
C LEU A 303 17.78 -3.78 -22.67
N PHE A 304 16.57 -4.10 -23.15
CA PHE A 304 16.08 -3.80 -24.50
C PHE A 304 15.28 -2.49 -24.59
N GLY A 305 15.36 -1.66 -23.55
CA GLY A 305 14.98 -0.26 -23.62
C GLY A 305 13.50 0.05 -23.42
N VAL A 306 13.01 -0.05 -22.17
CA VAL A 306 12.07 0.94 -21.58
C VAL A 306 12.25 1.00 -20.05
N HIS A 307 13.48 1.17 -19.58
CA HIS A 307 13.65 1.83 -18.30
C HIS A 307 14.24 3.20 -18.61
N PRO A 308 13.47 4.29 -18.52
CA PRO A 308 14.09 5.61 -18.56
C PRO A 308 15.14 5.61 -17.45
N GLU A 309 16.37 5.97 -17.80
CA GLU A 309 17.48 6.05 -16.85
C GLU A 309 17.00 6.78 -15.58
N GLY A 310 17.03 6.09 -14.43
CA GLY A 310 16.74 6.69 -13.13
C GLY A 310 15.34 6.54 -12.53
N GLU A 311 14.42 5.75 -13.12
CA GLU A 311 13.10 5.54 -12.49
C GLU A 311 13.15 4.52 -11.31
N PRO A 312 12.71 4.84 -10.08
CA PRO A 312 12.76 3.85 -8.99
C PRO A 312 11.90 2.61 -9.28
N VAL A 313 12.38 1.40 -8.95
CA VAL A 313 11.66 0.12 -9.12
C VAL A 313 10.23 0.17 -8.58
N ALA A 314 10.02 0.85 -7.46
CA ALA A 314 8.69 1.04 -6.88
C ALA A 314 7.71 1.79 -7.80
N ARG A 315 8.16 2.71 -8.68
CA ARG A 315 7.29 3.35 -9.67
C ARG A 315 6.85 2.39 -10.76
N LEU A 316 7.71 1.47 -11.17
CA LEU A 316 7.34 0.40 -12.10
C LEU A 316 6.31 -0.52 -11.44
N ASN A 317 6.56 -0.95 -10.20
CA ASN A 317 5.61 -1.77 -9.43
C ASN A 317 4.26 -1.06 -9.29
N LEU A 318 4.25 0.24 -8.98
CA LEU A 318 3.05 1.07 -8.90
C LEU A 318 2.30 1.14 -10.24
N LYS A 319 3.02 1.30 -11.36
CA LYS A 319 2.41 1.33 -12.70
C LYS A 319 1.74 -0.01 -13.01
N LEU A 320 2.45 -1.11 -12.84
CA LEU A 320 1.95 -2.47 -13.08
C LEU A 320 0.75 -2.79 -12.18
N TRP A 321 0.77 -2.32 -10.93
CA TRP A 321 -0.34 -2.46 -10.01
C TRP A 321 -1.62 -1.78 -10.52
N LYS A 322 -1.49 -0.53 -11.01
CA LYS A 322 -2.61 0.21 -11.59
C LYS A 322 -3.17 -0.48 -12.84
N GLU A 323 -2.30 -0.92 -13.74
CA GLU A 323 -2.70 -1.67 -14.94
C GLU A 323 -3.45 -2.98 -14.57
N ALA A 324 -3.01 -3.67 -13.52
CA ALA A 324 -3.69 -4.87 -13.02
C ALA A 324 -5.09 -4.57 -12.46
N LYS A 325 -5.24 -3.45 -11.74
CA LYS A 325 -6.54 -2.98 -11.21
C LYS A 325 -7.51 -2.60 -12.34
N GLU A 326 -7.02 -1.91 -13.38
CA GLU A 326 -7.80 -1.59 -14.58
C GLU A 326 -8.28 -2.86 -15.30
N GLY A 327 -7.43 -3.90 -15.35
CA GLY A 327 -7.75 -5.21 -15.91
C GLY A 327 -8.58 -6.13 -15.00
N GLY A 328 -8.88 -5.70 -13.77
CA GLY A 328 -9.74 -6.41 -12.81
C GLY A 328 -9.21 -7.76 -12.32
N PHE A 329 -7.90 -8.02 -12.42
CA PHE A 329 -7.26 -9.28 -11.99
C PHE A 329 -7.88 -10.55 -12.62
N SER A 330 -8.32 -10.47 -13.87
CA SER A 330 -9.04 -11.55 -14.56
C SER A 330 -8.19 -12.79 -14.91
N GLN A 331 -6.87 -12.72 -14.78
CA GLN A 331 -5.94 -13.80 -15.15
C GLN A 331 -5.32 -14.45 -13.90
N THR A 332 -5.51 -15.77 -13.74
CA THR A 332 -4.99 -16.53 -12.58
C THR A 332 -3.47 -16.42 -12.42
N GLU A 333 -2.72 -16.43 -13.52
CA GLU A 333 -1.26 -16.28 -13.49
C GLU A 333 -0.83 -14.91 -12.94
N GLN A 334 -1.55 -13.84 -13.31
CA GLN A 334 -1.29 -12.50 -12.80
C GLN A 334 -1.53 -12.44 -11.28
N VAL A 335 -2.61 -13.05 -10.80
CA VAL A 335 -2.90 -13.16 -9.35
C VAL A 335 -1.78 -13.90 -8.62
N ARG A 336 -1.32 -15.03 -9.17
CA ARG A 336 -0.21 -15.80 -8.58
C ARG A 336 1.07 -14.98 -8.48
N LEU A 337 1.41 -14.20 -9.51
CA LEU A 337 2.59 -13.31 -9.50
C LEU A 337 2.47 -12.21 -8.45
N TRP A 338 1.29 -11.62 -8.27
CA TRP A 338 1.06 -10.66 -7.18
C TRP A 338 1.14 -11.32 -5.79
N ALA A 339 0.67 -12.55 -5.65
CA ALA A 339 0.79 -13.30 -4.41
C ALA A 339 2.25 -13.66 -4.06
N LEU A 340 3.07 -14.00 -5.05
CA LEU A 340 4.52 -14.18 -4.90
C LEU A 340 5.23 -12.88 -4.53
N PHE A 341 4.81 -11.77 -5.13
CA PHE A 341 5.33 -10.46 -4.78
C PHE A 341 4.98 -10.12 -3.34
N ALA A 342 3.72 -10.29 -2.92
CA ALA A 342 3.27 -10.12 -1.54
C ALA A 342 4.07 -10.99 -0.55
N ARG A 343 4.29 -12.27 -0.87
CA ARG A 343 5.15 -13.17 -0.08
C ARG A 343 6.54 -12.58 0.10
N THR A 344 7.14 -12.06 -0.97
CA THR A 344 8.48 -11.47 -0.94
C THR A 344 8.50 -10.22 -0.07
N LEU A 345 7.51 -9.33 -0.22
CA LEU A 345 7.38 -8.14 0.62
C LEU A 345 7.29 -8.51 2.09
N LEU A 346 6.48 -9.52 2.43
CA LEU A 346 6.25 -9.96 3.80
C LEU A 346 7.50 -10.64 4.42
N LEU A 347 8.23 -11.46 3.66
CA LEU A 347 9.49 -12.04 4.15
C LEU A 347 10.53 -10.98 4.50
N ARG A 348 10.57 -9.88 3.74
CA ARG A 348 11.50 -8.76 3.95
C ARG A 348 11.19 -7.92 5.20
N THR A 349 10.00 -8.04 5.79
CA THR A 349 9.66 -7.32 7.02
C THR A 349 10.18 -8.01 8.28
N VAL A 350 10.59 -9.28 8.15
CA VAL A 350 11.07 -10.15 9.24
C VAL A 350 12.47 -10.71 8.99
N ASP A 351 13.16 -10.20 7.97
CA ASP A 351 14.61 -10.31 7.77
C ASP A 351 15.31 -9.20 8.59
#